data_AF-A0A834SXA6-F1
#
_entry.id   AF-A0A834SXA6-F1
#
_cell.length_a   1.000
_cell.length_b   1.000
_cell.length_c   1.000
_cell.angle_alpha   90.00
_cell.angle_beta   90.00
_cell.angle_gamma   90.00
#
_symmetry.space_group_name_H-M   'P 1'
#
loop_
_entity.id
_entity.type
_entity.pdbx_description
1 polymer ?
#
loop_
_entity_poly.entity_id
_entity_poly.type
_entity_poly.pdbx_seq_one_letter_code
_entity_poly.pdbx_strand_id
1 'polypeptide(L)'
;MEEEQQLHSQLHNTHVKLLAFDLLSLSLSQTSSSSSSSFSRRGISLSSAEALGIITSRDHKPYKFLRFTLDDGTGCVNCVLWLNHLSSPHVTRHHTPLDASLIAASAARFADLVHLGKLARVRGKISYFRGAVQITVSDVVIERDPNAEILHWLECINLARKCYNALPATPS
;
A
#
# COMPACT_ATOMS: atom_id res chain seq x y z
N MET A 1 5.54 -24.28 -12.46
CA MET A 1 6.85 -23.78 -11.99
C MET A 1 7.30 -22.59 -12.82
N GLU A 2 7.34 -22.69 -14.16
CA GLU A 2 7.70 -21.55 -15.03
C GLU A 2 6.68 -20.40 -15.00
N GLU A 3 5.37 -20.67 -15.06
CA GLU A 3 4.32 -19.63 -14.96
C GLU A 3 4.32 -18.88 -13.62
N GLU A 4 4.60 -19.60 -12.52
CA GLU A 4 4.65 -19.03 -11.17
C GLU A 4 5.87 -18.11 -11.00
N GLN A 5 7.05 -18.53 -11.47
CA GLN A 5 8.23 -17.67 -11.51
C GLN A 5 8.04 -16.45 -12.43
N GLN A 6 7.33 -16.60 -13.55
CA GLN A 6 7.04 -15.51 -14.46
C GLN A 6 6.09 -14.49 -13.84
N LEU A 7 5.02 -14.93 -13.15
CA LEU A 7 4.09 -14.03 -12.46
C LEU A 7 4.77 -13.29 -11.28
N HIS A 8 5.64 -13.97 -10.53
CA HIS A 8 6.44 -13.35 -9.47
C HIS A 8 7.34 -12.24 -9.99
N SER A 9 8.01 -12.45 -11.13
CA SER A 9 8.86 -11.43 -11.75
C SER A 9 8.08 -10.24 -12.29
N GLN A 10 6.86 -10.45 -12.81
CA GLN A 10 6.01 -9.39 -13.37
C GLN A 10 5.39 -8.47 -12.32
N LEU A 11 5.11 -8.98 -11.12
CA LEU A 11 4.50 -8.20 -10.04
C LEU A 11 5.52 -7.48 -9.15
N HIS A 12 6.81 -7.80 -9.30
CA HIS A 12 7.88 -7.06 -8.63
C HIS A 12 7.86 -5.59 -9.08
N ASN A 13 7.71 -4.67 -8.12
CA ASN A 13 7.60 -3.23 -8.34
C ASN A 13 6.27 -2.73 -8.97
N THR A 14 5.23 -3.57 -8.98
CA THR A 14 3.87 -3.17 -9.38
C THR A 14 3.02 -2.87 -8.15
N HIS A 15 2.26 -1.77 -8.17
CA HIS A 15 1.23 -1.52 -7.16
C HIS A 15 0.01 -2.37 -7.47
N VAL A 16 -0.11 -3.53 -6.82
CA VAL A 16 -1.26 -4.41 -7.03
C VAL A 16 -2.53 -3.81 -6.45
N LYS A 17 -3.63 -3.87 -7.18
CA LYS A 17 -4.93 -3.36 -6.75
C LYS A 17 -5.64 -4.44 -5.95
N LEU A 18 -5.93 -4.14 -4.69
CA LEU A 18 -6.55 -5.07 -3.75
C LEU A 18 -7.64 -4.35 -2.95
N LEU A 19 -8.73 -5.06 -2.69
CA LEU A 19 -9.70 -4.66 -1.67
C LEU A 19 -9.07 -4.80 -0.27
N ALA A 20 -9.57 -4.04 0.70
CA ALA A 20 -9.09 -4.05 2.07
C ALA A 20 -9.12 -5.46 2.68
N PHE A 21 -10.22 -6.20 2.48
CA PHE A 21 -10.34 -7.59 2.91
C PHE A 21 -9.16 -8.45 2.41
N ASP A 22 -8.86 -8.37 1.11
CA ASP A 22 -7.78 -9.14 0.51
C ASP A 22 -6.41 -8.71 1.03
N LEU A 23 -6.18 -7.39 1.14
CA LEU A 23 -4.92 -6.84 1.64
C LEU A 23 -4.65 -7.21 3.10
N LEU A 24 -5.68 -7.23 3.94
CA LEU A 24 -5.59 -7.60 5.35
C LEU A 24 -5.44 -9.12 5.55
N SER A 25 -5.78 -9.93 4.54
CA SER A 25 -5.65 -11.39 4.55
C SER A 25 -4.31 -11.92 4.05
N LEU A 26 -3.37 -11.04 3.67
CA LEU A 26 -2.08 -11.46 3.12
C LEU A 26 -1.28 -12.31 4.12
N SER A 27 -0.69 -13.39 3.62
CA SER A 27 0.23 -14.22 4.39
C SER A 27 1.54 -13.47 4.58
N LEU A 28 1.97 -13.34 5.83
CA LEU A 28 3.26 -12.76 6.19
C LEU A 28 4.27 -13.86 6.46
N SER A 29 5.37 -13.88 5.71
CA SER A 29 6.55 -14.67 6.05
C SER A 29 7.65 -13.76 6.60
N GLN A 30 8.08 -14.05 7.83
CA GLN A 30 9.18 -13.34 8.47
C GLN A 30 10.40 -14.27 8.49
N THR A 31 11.45 -13.91 7.76
CA THR A 31 12.71 -14.65 7.83
C THR A 31 13.49 -14.19 9.06
N SER A 32 13.90 -15.12 9.93
CA SER A 32 14.62 -14.82 11.19
C SER A 32 15.95 -14.09 11.00
N SER A 33 16.51 -14.11 9.79
CA SER A 33 17.84 -13.59 9.43
C SER A 33 17.84 -12.25 8.70
N SER A 34 16.67 -11.71 8.32
CA SER A 34 16.58 -10.40 7.66
C SER A 34 15.36 -9.63 8.15
N SER A 35 15.48 -8.30 8.27
CA SER A 35 14.34 -7.41 8.58
C SER A 35 13.32 -7.30 7.42
N SER A 36 13.42 -8.19 6.42
CA SER A 36 12.56 -8.20 5.25
C SER A 36 11.33 -9.06 5.50
N SER A 37 10.17 -8.42 5.62
CA SER A 37 8.87 -9.07 5.56
C SER A 37 8.49 -9.32 4.10
N SER A 38 8.15 -10.55 3.73
CA SER A 38 7.50 -10.86 2.47
C SER A 38 6.00 -11.08 2.70
N PHE A 39 5.19 -10.47 1.84
CA PHE A 39 3.74 -10.64 1.84
C PHE A 39 3.38 -11.50 0.64
N SER A 40 2.46 -12.44 0.81
CA SER A 40 1.98 -13.25 -0.30
C SER A 40 0.49 -13.52 -0.26
N ARG A 41 -0.07 -13.76 -1.44
CA ARG A 41 -1.43 -14.24 -1.63
C ARG A 41 -1.36 -15.49 -2.50
N ARG A 42 -1.74 -16.65 -1.95
CA ARG A 42 -1.70 -17.95 -2.66
C ARG A 42 -0.33 -18.22 -3.31
N GLY A 43 0.75 -17.99 -2.56
CA GLY A 43 2.13 -18.17 -3.06
C GLY A 43 2.70 -16.95 -3.78
N ILE A 44 1.87 -16.09 -4.39
CA ILE A 44 2.31 -14.92 -5.15
C ILE A 44 2.85 -13.85 -4.21
N SER A 45 4.13 -13.49 -4.36
CA SER A 45 4.77 -12.44 -3.55
C SER A 45 4.33 -11.04 -3.99
N LEU A 46 3.97 -10.19 -3.01
CA LEU A 46 3.48 -8.83 -3.19
C LEU A 46 4.32 -7.87 -2.34
N SER A 47 4.71 -6.72 -2.91
CA SER A 47 5.53 -5.73 -2.22
C SER A 47 4.86 -4.36 -2.08
N SER A 48 4.02 -4.00 -3.04
CA SER A 48 3.36 -2.69 -3.12
C SER A 48 1.89 -2.86 -3.48
N ALA A 49 1.04 -2.01 -2.93
CA ALA A 49 -0.39 -2.03 -3.18
C ALA A 49 -0.90 -0.66 -3.64
N GLU A 50 -2.05 -0.70 -4.30
CA GLU A 50 -2.96 0.41 -4.49
C GLU A 50 -4.29 0.06 -3.83
N ALA A 51 -4.79 0.97 -2.99
CA ALA A 51 -6.08 0.86 -2.34
C ALA A 51 -6.90 2.14 -2.60
N LEU A 52 -8.21 2.00 -2.65
CA LEU A 52 -9.15 3.11 -2.78
C LEU A 52 -10.24 2.96 -1.72
N GLY A 53 -10.48 4.01 -0.95
CA GLY A 53 -11.55 4.00 0.04
C GLY A 53 -11.78 5.38 0.66
N ILE A 54 -12.77 5.44 1.54
CA ILE A 54 -13.10 6.64 2.31
C ILE A 54 -12.13 6.77 3.48
N ILE A 55 -11.59 7.98 3.68
CA ILE A 55 -10.73 8.25 4.84
C ILE A 55 -11.58 8.31 6.10
N THR A 56 -11.38 7.36 7.02
CA THR A 56 -12.19 7.20 8.25
C THR A 56 -11.48 7.64 9.52
N SER A 57 -10.15 7.78 9.51
CA SER A 57 -9.36 8.33 10.63
C SER A 57 -8.23 9.21 10.13
N ARG A 58 -7.74 10.11 10.99
CA ARG A 58 -6.61 10.99 10.70
C ARG A 58 -5.87 11.37 11.98
N ASP A 59 -4.64 10.90 12.14
CA ASP A 59 -3.73 11.21 13.25
C ASP A 59 -2.45 11.82 12.68
N HIS A 60 -2.36 13.15 12.75
CA HIS A 60 -1.23 13.90 12.23
C HIS A 60 -0.21 14.16 13.33
N LYS A 61 1.01 13.65 13.15
CA LYS A 61 2.19 13.97 13.98
C LYS A 61 3.15 14.82 13.14
N PRO A 62 3.17 16.15 13.33
CA PRO A 62 4.02 17.06 12.56
C PRO A 62 5.48 16.60 12.55
N TYR A 63 6.13 16.74 11.39
CA TYR A 63 7.54 16.36 11.15
C TYR A 63 7.88 14.89 11.43
N LYS A 64 6.87 14.03 11.64
CA LYS A 64 7.05 12.59 11.87
C LYS A 64 6.29 11.79 10.83
N PHE A 65 4.96 11.76 10.94
CA PHE A 65 4.10 11.01 10.03
C PHE A 65 2.65 11.48 10.13
N LEU A 66 1.89 11.18 9.09
CA LEU A 66 0.43 11.19 9.09
C LEU A 66 -0.05 9.74 9.02
N ARG A 67 -0.86 9.32 10.00
CA ARG A 67 -1.53 8.02 9.97
C ARG A 67 -3.02 8.23 9.72
N PHE A 68 -3.59 7.41 8.84
CA PHE A 68 -5.01 7.46 8.51
C PHE A 68 -5.50 6.06 8.11
N THR A 69 -6.81 5.87 8.05
CA THR A 69 -7.42 4.61 7.61
C THR A 69 -8.26 4.84 6.37
N LEU A 70 -8.19 3.90 5.43
CA LEU A 70 -9.10 3.82 4.29
C LEU A 70 -10.10 2.71 4.53
N ASP A 71 -11.39 3.01 4.35
CA ASP A 71 -12.48 2.05 4.38
C ASP A 71 -13.07 1.92 2.97
N ASP A 72 -13.01 0.72 2.41
CA ASP A 72 -13.59 0.39 1.11
C ASP A 72 -14.84 -0.49 1.23
N GLY A 73 -15.47 -0.54 2.41
CA GLY A 73 -16.63 -1.39 2.69
C GLY A 73 -16.32 -2.87 2.90
N THR A 74 -15.09 -3.32 2.60
CA THR A 74 -14.64 -4.70 2.87
C THR A 74 -13.70 -4.80 4.07
N GLY A 75 -13.17 -3.67 4.54
CA GLY A 75 -12.31 -3.56 5.70
C GLY A 75 -11.66 -2.18 5.81
N CYS A 76 -10.92 -1.97 6.89
CA CYS A 76 -10.19 -0.71 7.14
C CYS A 76 -8.68 -0.92 7.08
N VAL A 77 -8.00 -0.29 6.13
CA VAL A 77 -6.55 -0.41 5.94
C VAL A 77 -5.84 0.77 6.57
N ASN A 78 -4.89 0.50 7.46
CA ASN A 78 -4.00 1.53 7.99
C ASN A 78 -3.04 2.03 6.91
N CYS A 79 -2.92 3.34 6.80
CA CYS A 79 -2.02 4.03 5.87
C CYS A 79 -1.10 4.97 6.68
N VAL A 80 0.19 4.94 6.38
CA VAL A 80 1.21 5.77 7.04
C VAL A 80 2.00 6.54 6.00
N LEU A 81 1.88 7.86 6.02
CA LEU A 81 2.66 8.79 5.21
C LEU A 81 3.76 9.39 6.08
N TRP A 82 5.02 9.15 5.73
CA TRP A 82 6.15 9.72 6.45
C TRP A 82 6.33 11.20 6.11
N LEU A 83 6.68 12.01 7.12
CA LEU A 83 6.86 13.47 6.99
C LEU A 83 8.24 13.93 7.48
N ASN A 84 9.12 12.99 7.81
CA ASN A 84 10.44 13.22 8.37
C ASN A 84 11.57 13.10 7.33
N HIS A 85 11.27 13.32 6.05
CA HIS A 85 12.22 13.11 4.95
C HIS A 85 13.49 13.96 5.08
N LEU A 86 13.39 15.15 5.70
CA LEU A 86 14.54 16.05 5.89
C LEU A 86 15.36 15.75 7.15
N SER A 87 14.79 15.01 8.11
CA SER A 87 15.43 14.75 9.42
C SER A 87 15.79 13.28 9.63
N SER A 88 15.37 12.39 8.73
CA SER A 88 15.60 10.95 8.85
C SER A 88 17.01 10.57 8.36
N PRO A 89 17.86 9.94 9.21
CA PRO A 89 19.18 9.46 8.80
C PRO A 89 19.14 8.42 7.67
N HIS A 90 18.00 7.72 7.54
CA HIS A 90 17.79 6.75 6.47
C HIS A 90 17.66 7.45 5.11
N VAL A 91 16.89 8.55 5.06
CA VAL A 91 16.67 9.29 3.81
C VAL A 91 17.96 9.98 3.36
N THR A 92 18.68 10.62 4.27
CA THR A 92 19.96 11.28 3.96
C THR A 92 21.04 10.32 3.47
N ARG A 93 20.93 9.02 3.78
CA ARG A 93 21.86 7.98 3.30
C ARG A 93 21.56 7.55 1.86
N HIS A 94 20.29 7.56 1.46
CA HIS A 94 19.84 6.99 0.19
C HIS A 94 19.45 8.02 -0.87
N HIS A 95 19.30 9.30 -0.48
CA HIS A 95 18.85 10.36 -1.37
C HIS A 95 19.76 11.58 -1.30
N THR A 96 19.87 12.29 -2.43
CA THR A 96 20.50 13.60 -2.45
C THR A 96 19.64 14.61 -1.65
N PRO A 97 20.22 15.73 -1.18
CA PRO A 97 19.44 16.76 -0.49
C PRO A 97 18.30 17.33 -1.35
N LEU A 98 18.50 17.41 -2.67
CA LEU A 98 17.47 17.88 -3.60
C LEU A 98 16.31 16.88 -3.68
N ASP A 99 16.60 15.59 -3.83
CA ASP A 99 15.58 14.53 -3.87
C ASP A 99 14.79 14.46 -2.57
N ALA A 100 15.49 14.52 -1.41
CA ALA A 100 14.85 14.51 -0.10
C ALA A 100 13.89 15.71 0.07
N SER A 101 14.25 16.88 -0.46
CA SER A 101 13.41 18.08 -0.46
C SER A 101 12.17 17.92 -1.36
N LEU A 102 12.32 17.37 -2.56
CA LEU A 102 11.19 17.10 -3.47
C LEU A 102 10.21 16.08 -2.87
N ILE A 103 10.74 15.02 -2.22
CA ILE A 103 9.93 14.02 -1.52
C ILE A 103 9.22 14.67 -0.33
N ALA A 104 9.91 15.48 0.48
CA ALA A 104 9.31 16.18 1.60
C ALA A 104 8.17 17.11 1.16
N ALA A 105 8.37 17.88 0.08
CA ALA A 105 7.35 18.76 -0.48
C ALA A 105 6.14 17.98 -1.00
N SER A 106 6.36 16.85 -1.66
CA SER A 106 5.29 15.97 -2.13
C SER A 106 4.51 15.35 -0.97
N ALA A 107 5.21 14.86 0.06
CA ALA A 107 4.59 14.30 1.26
C ALA A 107 3.76 15.35 2.02
N ALA A 108 4.24 16.58 2.14
CA ALA A 108 3.48 17.69 2.73
C ALA A 108 2.18 17.94 1.95
N ARG A 109 2.26 18.02 0.61
CA ARG A 109 1.08 18.17 -0.25
C ARG A 109 0.09 17.01 -0.10
N PHE A 110 0.57 15.77 -0.02
CA PHE A 110 -0.31 14.63 0.19
C PHE A 110 -0.98 14.67 1.58
N ALA A 111 -0.26 15.11 2.62
CA ALA A 111 -0.83 15.26 3.95
C ALA A 111 -1.97 16.29 4.02
N ASP A 112 -1.88 17.33 3.19
CA ASP A 112 -2.94 18.35 3.02
C ASP A 112 -4.14 17.82 2.21
N LEU A 113 -3.98 16.78 1.39
CA LEU A 113 -5.09 16.16 0.68
C LEU A 113 -5.92 15.24 1.60
N VAL A 114 -5.27 14.55 2.53
CA VAL A 114 -5.89 13.55 3.40
C VAL A 114 -6.82 14.22 4.42
N HIS A 115 -8.13 14.13 4.19
CA HIS A 115 -9.18 14.64 5.06
C HIS A 115 -10.28 13.58 5.25
N LEU A 116 -10.89 13.56 6.44
CA LEU A 116 -11.97 12.64 6.78
C LEU A 116 -13.14 12.76 5.77
N GLY A 117 -13.73 11.62 5.42
CA GLY A 117 -14.87 11.54 4.51
C GLY A 117 -14.55 11.74 3.03
N LYS A 118 -13.28 11.95 2.65
CA LYS A 118 -12.87 12.01 1.25
C LYS A 118 -12.56 10.62 0.72
N LEU A 119 -12.95 10.36 -0.53
CA LEU A 119 -12.52 9.20 -1.29
C LEU A 119 -11.08 9.41 -1.76
N ALA A 120 -10.17 8.53 -1.33
CA ALA A 120 -8.75 8.66 -1.61
C ALA A 120 -8.18 7.37 -2.19
N ARG A 121 -7.48 7.52 -3.32
CA ARG A 121 -6.62 6.49 -3.88
C ARG A 121 -5.23 6.64 -3.25
N VAL A 122 -4.75 5.54 -2.69
CA VAL A 122 -3.46 5.49 -2.01
C VAL A 122 -2.61 4.40 -2.64
N ARG A 123 -1.37 4.76 -2.98
CA ARG A 123 -0.35 3.83 -3.44
C ARG A 123 0.80 3.81 -2.44
N GLY A 124 1.37 2.64 -2.23
CA GLY A 124 2.52 2.52 -1.35
C GLY A 124 3.04 1.11 -1.21
N LYS A 125 4.07 0.97 -0.37
CA LYS A 125 4.67 -0.30 -0.01
C LYS A 125 3.83 -1.00 1.05
N ILE A 126 3.60 -2.30 0.89
CA ILE A 126 2.96 -3.13 1.92
C ILE A 126 3.95 -3.30 3.07
N SER A 127 3.49 -3.09 4.29
CA SER A 127 4.31 -3.15 5.50
C SER A 127 3.51 -3.76 6.64
N TYR A 128 4.22 -4.25 7.65
CA TYR A 128 3.62 -4.85 8.84
C TYR A 128 4.10 -4.12 10.08
N PHE A 129 3.17 -3.69 10.92
CA PHE A 129 3.50 -2.98 12.14
C PHE A 129 2.54 -3.36 13.25
N ARG A 130 3.10 -3.75 14.40
CA ARG A 130 2.36 -4.08 15.62
C ARG A 130 1.17 -5.03 15.41
N GLY A 131 1.36 -6.08 14.62
CA GLY A 131 0.31 -7.09 14.42
C GLY A 131 -0.60 -6.85 13.21
N ALA A 132 -0.43 -5.74 12.47
CA ALA A 132 -1.33 -5.36 11.39
C ALA A 132 -0.60 -5.05 10.09
N VAL A 133 -1.18 -5.47 8.96
CA VAL A 133 -0.81 -5.02 7.63
C VAL A 133 -1.21 -3.56 7.46
N GLN A 134 -0.33 -2.76 6.86
CA GLN A 134 -0.54 -1.35 6.58
C GLN A 134 0.17 -0.94 5.29
N ILE A 135 -0.27 0.16 4.67
CA ILE A 135 0.40 0.75 3.51
C ILE A 135 1.32 1.88 3.97
N THR A 136 2.61 1.76 3.68
CA THR A 136 3.55 2.88 3.75
C THR A 136 3.41 3.70 2.48
N VAL A 137 2.76 4.86 2.60
CA VAL A 137 2.24 5.67 1.49
C VAL A 137 3.36 6.34 0.70
N SER A 138 3.32 6.21 -0.62
CA SER A 138 4.16 6.94 -1.57
C SER A 138 3.41 8.03 -2.33
N ASP A 139 2.09 7.86 -2.53
CA ASP A 139 1.26 8.77 -3.32
C ASP A 139 -0.20 8.74 -2.85
N VAL A 140 -0.86 9.89 -2.89
CA VAL A 140 -2.28 10.07 -2.53
C VAL A 140 -2.98 10.93 -3.57
N VAL A 141 -4.11 10.45 -4.08
CA VAL A 141 -4.98 11.16 -5.00
C VAL A 141 -6.39 11.19 -4.42
N ILE A 142 -7.02 12.37 -4.40
CA ILE A 142 -8.43 12.51 -4.02
C ILE A 142 -9.28 12.33 -5.26
N GLU A 143 -10.07 11.26 -5.26
CA GLU A 143 -10.96 10.93 -6.37
C GLU A 143 -12.20 11.82 -6.33
N ARG A 144 -12.60 12.29 -7.51
CA ARG A 144 -13.78 13.14 -7.70
C ARG A 144 -14.84 12.49 -8.58
N ASP A 145 -14.46 11.48 -9.35
CA ASP A 145 -15.40 10.69 -10.15
C ASP A 145 -16.22 9.81 -9.19
N PRO A 146 -17.56 9.96 -9.16
CA PRO A 146 -18.42 9.12 -8.33
C PRO A 146 -18.32 7.62 -8.70
N ASN A 147 -17.87 7.29 -9.91
CA ASN A 147 -17.71 5.90 -10.35
C ASN A 147 -16.35 5.30 -9.97
N ALA A 148 -15.40 6.08 -9.46
CA ALA A 148 -14.05 5.60 -9.19
C ALA A 148 -14.04 4.39 -8.23
N GLU A 149 -14.91 4.39 -7.23
CA GLU A 149 -15.04 3.31 -6.25
C GLU A 149 -15.47 2.00 -6.91
N ILE A 150 -16.60 2.02 -7.63
CA ILE A 150 -17.12 0.81 -8.27
C ILE A 150 -16.20 0.29 -9.38
N LEU A 151 -15.56 1.20 -10.14
CA LEU A 151 -14.60 0.82 -11.17
C LEU A 151 -13.36 0.15 -10.56
N HIS A 152 -12.86 0.67 -9.43
CA HIS A 152 -11.75 0.05 -8.72
C HIS A 152 -12.12 -1.33 -8.16
N TRP A 153 -13.30 -1.47 -7.57
CA TRP A 153 -13.78 -2.78 -7.09
C TRP A 153 -13.85 -3.80 -8.22
N LEU A 154 -14.44 -3.43 -9.36
CA LEU A 154 -14.51 -4.30 -10.54
C LEU A 154 -13.12 -4.72 -11.01
N GLU A 155 -12.16 -3.80 -11.00
CA GLU A 155 -10.78 -4.10 -11.37
C GLU A 155 -10.11 -5.07 -10.37
N CYS A 156 -10.23 -4.83 -9.07
CA CYS A 156 -9.74 -5.72 -8.02
C CYS A 156 -10.32 -7.12 -8.14
N ILE A 157 -11.64 -7.25 -8.36
CA ILE A 157 -12.31 -8.54 -8.54
C ILE A 157 -11.82 -9.25 -9.81
N ASN A 158 -11.66 -8.51 -10.91
CA ASN A 158 -11.16 -9.06 -12.17
C ASN A 158 -9.71 -9.55 -12.04
N LEU A 159 -8.85 -8.78 -11.38
CA LEU A 159 -7.46 -9.17 -11.08
C LEU A 159 -7.40 -10.37 -10.12
N ALA A 160 -8.25 -10.41 -9.10
CA ALA A 160 -8.36 -11.57 -8.23
C ALA A 160 -8.70 -12.84 -9.02
N ARG A 161 -9.67 -12.77 -9.94
CA ARG A 161 -10.10 -13.91 -10.76
C ARG A 161 -9.06 -14.34 -11.80
N LYS A 162 -8.38 -13.38 -12.45
CA LYS A 162 -7.52 -13.65 -13.62
C LYS A 162 -6.04 -13.73 -13.30
N CYS A 163 -5.58 -13.16 -12.20
CA CYS A 163 -4.17 -13.07 -11.86
C CYS A 163 -3.88 -13.74 -10.51
N TYR A 164 -4.55 -13.31 -9.44
CA TYR A 164 -4.16 -13.72 -8.08
C TYR A 164 -4.69 -15.10 -7.68
N ASN A 165 -5.81 -15.54 -8.24
CA ASN A 165 -6.40 -16.85 -8.00
C ASN A 165 -6.29 -17.80 -9.21
N ALA A 166 -5.56 -17.40 -10.27
CA ALA A 166 -5.41 -18.21 -11.47
C ALA A 166 -4.55 -19.46 -11.23
N LEU A 167 -3.63 -19.41 -10.26
CA LEU A 167 -2.83 -20.56 -9.86
C LEU A 167 -3.60 -21.41 -8.82
N PRO A 168 -3.59 -22.75 -8.95
CA PRO A 168 -4.17 -23.62 -7.94
C PRO A 168 -3.45 -23.41 -6.61
N ALA A 169 -4.22 -23.37 -5.51
CA ALA A 169 -3.65 -23.24 -4.18
C ALA A 169 -2.70 -24.42 -3.93
N THR A 170 -1.42 -24.12 -3.66
CA THR A 170 -0.48 -25.14 -3.22
C THR A 170 -0.95 -25.69 -1.86
N PRO A 171 -1.18 -27.01 -1.73
CA PRO A 171 -1.54 -27.58 -0.45
C PRO A 171 -0.37 -27.40 0.52
N SER A 172 -0.68 -26.87 1.70
CA SER A 172 0.22 -26.66 2.83
C SER A 172 0.74 -27.97 3.42
#